data_AF-A3JSR1-F1
#
_entry.id   AF-A3JSR1-F1
#
_cell.length_a   1.000
_cell.length_b   1.000
_cell.length_c   1.000
_cell.angle_alpha   90.00
_cell.angle_beta   90.00
_cell.angle_gamma   90.00
#
_symmetry.space_group_name_H-M   'P 1'
#
loop_
_entity.id
_entity.type
_entity.pdbx_description
1 polymer ?
#
loop_
_entity_poly.entity_id
_entity_poly.type
_entity_poly.pdbx_seq_one_letter_code
_entity_poly.pdbx_strand_id
1 'polypeptide(L)'
;MDIFQLVSERIDMRSFSNLWYWIGLAVYWSSASHWILGVPFDLIQRARNEEGQAEHDMRVMIEVNCNRLTNIMEKSGTVMTGLTFFVVSGLGVLGFYYWVEFAQAVFFLVLPSALIGALSINFANRIKKSEISALSMFLMLKRLRFYIQLIGIIFILITGMFGMFQNLTIGALS
;
A
#
# COMPACT_ATOMS: atom_id res chain seq x y z
N MET A 1 -10.31 35.08 12.44
CA MET A 1 -9.61 33.86 12.90
C MET A 1 -9.64 32.89 11.76
N ASP A 2 -8.46 32.51 11.30
CA ASP A 2 -8.26 31.87 10.01
C ASP A 2 -8.60 30.38 10.10
N ILE A 3 -9.31 29.84 9.10
CA ILE A 3 -9.64 28.41 9.05
C ILE A 3 -8.35 27.57 9.11
N PHE A 4 -7.24 28.12 8.60
CA PHE A 4 -5.90 27.56 8.71
C PHE A 4 -5.39 27.45 10.15
N GLN A 5 -5.70 28.40 11.04
CA GLN A 5 -5.32 28.33 12.46
C GLN A 5 -6.16 27.29 13.20
N LEU A 6 -7.47 27.21 12.95
CA LEU A 6 -8.35 26.18 13.50
C LEU A 6 -7.99 24.76 13.01
N VAL A 7 -7.56 24.64 11.76
CA VAL A 7 -7.05 23.38 11.19
C VAL A 7 -5.69 23.03 11.80
N SER A 8 -4.77 23.99 11.98
CA SER A 8 -3.47 23.73 12.61
C SER A 8 -3.57 23.40 14.11
N GLU A 9 -4.53 24.00 14.83
CA GLU A 9 -4.74 23.79 16.26
C GLU A 9 -5.49 22.47 16.56
N ARG A 10 -6.24 21.94 15.58
CA ARG A 10 -6.86 20.60 15.63
C ARG A 10 -6.00 19.49 15.03
N ILE A 11 -4.89 19.82 14.37
CA ILE A 11 -3.82 18.85 14.08
C ILE A 11 -3.08 18.64 15.40
N ASP A 12 -3.72 17.88 16.28
CA ASP A 12 -3.06 17.38 17.48
C ASP A 12 -1.92 16.47 17.00
N MET A 13 -0.69 16.72 17.45
CA MET A 13 0.53 15.99 17.03
C MET A 13 0.52 14.51 17.49
N ARG A 14 -0.53 14.12 18.23
CA ARG A 14 -0.89 12.75 18.59
C ARG A 14 -1.41 12.03 17.37
N SER A 15 -0.49 11.47 16.59
CA SER A 15 -0.73 10.88 15.27
C SER A 15 -1.90 9.87 15.25
N PHE A 16 -2.10 9.07 16.30
CA PHE A 16 -3.20 8.09 16.33
C PHE A 16 -4.55 8.64 16.79
N SER A 17 -4.55 9.75 17.53
CA SER A 17 -5.77 10.49 17.92
C SER A 17 -6.24 11.45 16.82
N ASN A 18 -5.38 11.75 15.87
CA ASN A 18 -5.66 12.70 14.80
C ASN A 18 -6.49 12.05 13.68
N LEU A 19 -7.67 12.61 13.41
CA LEU A 19 -8.56 12.16 12.33
C LEU A 19 -7.86 12.15 10.96
N TRP A 20 -6.92 13.07 10.73
CA TRP A 20 -6.18 13.16 9.48
C TRP A 20 -5.33 11.92 9.19
N TYR A 21 -4.77 11.28 10.21
CA TYR A 21 -4.06 10.02 10.04
C TYR A 21 -5.00 8.94 9.48
N TRP A 22 -6.20 8.82 10.05
CA TRP A 22 -7.20 7.85 9.64
C TRP A 22 -7.77 8.12 8.25
N ILE A 23 -7.99 9.39 7.90
CA ILE A 23 -8.38 9.79 6.54
C ILE A 23 -7.27 9.41 5.56
N GLY A 24 -6.01 9.74 5.87
CA GLY A 24 -4.86 9.39 5.04
C GLY A 24 -4.72 7.88 4.84
N LEU A 25 -4.84 7.10 5.93
CA LEU A 25 -4.83 5.65 5.91
C LEU A 25 -5.95 5.08 5.05
N ALA A 26 -7.18 5.60 5.17
CA ALA A 26 -8.33 5.16 4.39
C ALA A 26 -8.18 5.48 2.89
N VAL A 27 -7.73 6.69 2.54
CA VAL A 27 -7.47 7.10 1.15
C VAL A 27 -6.35 6.26 0.55
N TYR A 28 -5.26 6.06 1.28
CA TYR A 28 -4.15 5.21 0.87
C TYR A 28 -4.65 3.78 0.58
N TRP A 29 -5.39 3.18 1.51
CA TRP A 29 -5.87 1.80 1.35
C TRP A 29 -6.91 1.63 0.25
N SER A 30 -7.81 2.60 0.09
CA SER A 30 -8.78 2.61 -1.00
C SER A 30 -8.06 2.64 -2.35
N SER A 31 -7.04 3.49 -2.48
CA SER A 31 -6.20 3.58 -3.68
C SER A 31 -5.45 2.28 -3.92
N ALA A 32 -4.71 1.77 -2.94
CA ALA A 32 -3.92 0.54 -3.07
C ALA A 32 -4.78 -0.68 -3.43
N SER A 33 -6.04 -0.74 -2.96
CA SER A 33 -6.96 -1.85 -3.24
C SER A 33 -7.65 -1.75 -4.61
N HIS A 34 -7.72 -0.55 -5.18
CA HIS A 34 -8.34 -0.30 -6.48
C HIS A 34 -7.38 -0.56 -7.64
N TRP A 35 -6.11 -0.18 -7.49
CA TRP A 35 -5.08 -0.29 -8.53
C TRP A 35 -4.25 -1.57 -8.40
N ILE A 36 -4.31 -2.46 -9.39
CA ILE A 36 -3.56 -3.71 -9.42
C ILE A 36 -2.61 -3.68 -10.60
N LEU A 37 -1.30 -3.67 -10.32
CA LEU A 37 -0.27 -3.49 -11.36
C LEU A 37 -0.55 -2.28 -12.27
N GLY A 38 -1.07 -1.19 -11.70
CA GLY A 38 -1.37 0.05 -12.43
C GLY A 38 -2.65 0.01 -13.27
N VAL A 39 -3.45 -1.06 -13.18
CA VAL A 39 -4.74 -1.18 -13.86
C VAL A 39 -5.86 -1.19 -12.81
N PRO A 40 -6.92 -0.40 -12.99
CA PRO A 40 -8.04 -0.38 -12.07
C PRO A 40 -8.86 -1.67 -12.19
N PHE A 41 -9.33 -2.21 -11.07
CA PHE A 41 -9.92 -3.56 -11.05
C PHE A 41 -11.22 -3.71 -11.85
N ASP A 42 -11.98 -2.64 -12.03
CA ASP A 42 -13.18 -2.64 -12.86
C ASP A 42 -12.85 -2.97 -14.33
N LEU A 43 -11.75 -2.44 -14.88
CA LEU A 43 -11.28 -2.81 -16.22
C LEU A 43 -10.89 -4.29 -16.29
N ILE A 44 -10.25 -4.82 -15.25
CA ILE A 44 -9.89 -6.24 -15.15
C ILE A 44 -11.16 -7.11 -15.12
N GLN A 45 -12.21 -6.66 -14.42
CA GLN A 45 -13.47 -7.39 -14.34
C GLN A 45 -14.27 -7.32 -15.64
N ARG A 46 -14.25 -6.18 -16.35
CA ARG A 46 -14.85 -6.02 -17.67
C ARG A 46 -14.18 -6.92 -18.71
N ALA A 47 -12.86 -6.92 -18.76
CA ALA A 47 -12.06 -7.79 -19.64
C ALA A 47 -12.32 -9.29 -19.45
N ARG A 48 -12.83 -9.71 -18.28
CA ARG A 48 -13.25 -11.10 -18.05
C ARG A 48 -14.60 -11.43 -18.70
N ASN A 49 -15.51 -10.48 -18.71
CA ASN A 49 -16.89 -10.68 -19.14
C ASN A 49 -17.10 -10.34 -20.63
N GLU A 50 -16.27 -9.45 -21.17
CA GLU A 50 -16.30 -9.00 -22.57
C GLU A 50 -15.03 -9.50 -23.27
N GLU A 51 -15.19 -10.49 -24.15
CA GLU A 51 -14.09 -10.97 -25.00
C GLU A 51 -13.81 -9.97 -26.15
N GLY A 52 -12.57 -9.94 -26.62
CA GLY A 52 -12.13 -9.08 -27.72
C GLY A 52 -11.36 -7.85 -27.25
N GLN A 53 -11.88 -6.64 -27.53
CA GLN A 53 -11.14 -5.40 -27.32
C GLN A 53 -10.83 -5.12 -25.84
N ALA A 54 -11.77 -5.39 -24.93
CA ALA A 54 -11.57 -5.17 -23.50
C ALA A 54 -10.46 -6.05 -22.91
N GLU A 55 -10.37 -7.32 -23.34
CA GLU A 55 -9.27 -8.20 -22.95
C GLU A 55 -7.92 -7.71 -23.48
N HIS A 56 -7.89 -7.29 -24.76
CA HIS A 56 -6.68 -6.77 -25.38
C HIS A 56 -6.16 -5.52 -24.67
N ASP A 57 -7.04 -4.56 -24.40
CA ASP A 57 -6.70 -3.30 -23.73
C ASP A 57 -6.16 -3.55 -22.31
N MET A 58 -6.81 -4.44 -21.54
CA MET A 58 -6.33 -4.85 -20.23
C MET A 58 -4.93 -5.46 -20.32
N ARG A 59 -4.72 -6.41 -21.25
CA ARG A 59 -3.44 -7.11 -21.42
C ARG A 59 -2.32 -6.13 -21.73
N VAL A 60 -2.52 -5.25 -22.71
CA VAL A 60 -1.54 -4.23 -23.10
C VAL A 60 -1.19 -3.34 -21.91
N MET A 61 -2.19 -2.88 -21.15
CA MET A 61 -1.95 -2.00 -20.01
C MET A 61 -1.16 -2.69 -18.88
N ILE A 62 -1.43 -3.97 -18.62
CA ILE A 62 -0.69 -4.77 -17.65
C ILE A 62 0.73 -5.00 -18.12
N GLU A 63 0.93 -5.39 -19.38
CA GLU A 63 2.26 -5.63 -19.94
C GLU A 63 3.14 -4.36 -19.87
N VAL A 64 2.60 -3.20 -20.24
CA VAL A 64 3.29 -1.91 -20.13
C VAL A 64 3.67 -1.61 -18.68
N ASN A 65 2.75 -1.80 -17.73
CA ASN A 65 3.04 -1.56 -16.32
C ASN A 65 4.04 -2.57 -15.74
N CYS A 66 3.96 -3.85 -16.10
CA CYS A 66 4.92 -4.87 -15.71
C CYS A 66 6.31 -4.55 -16.25
N ASN A 67 6.42 -4.16 -17.52
CA ASN A 67 7.67 -3.74 -18.12
C ASN A 67 8.26 -2.53 -17.40
N ARG A 68 7.45 -1.51 -17.10
CA ARG A 68 7.90 -0.34 -16.33
C ARG A 68 8.39 -0.72 -14.93
N LEU A 69 7.63 -1.53 -14.19
CA LEU A 69 7.96 -1.94 -12.83
C LEU A 69 9.24 -2.80 -12.78
N THR A 70 9.34 -3.78 -13.67
CA THR A 70 10.52 -4.66 -13.76
C THR A 70 11.76 -3.90 -14.21
N ASN A 71 11.65 -2.99 -15.20
CA ASN A 71 12.77 -2.16 -15.64
C ASN A 71 13.32 -1.25 -14.52
N ILE A 72 12.44 -0.70 -13.67
CA ILE A 72 12.86 0.07 -12.48
C ILE A 72 13.62 -0.86 -11.53
N MET A 73 13.09 -2.05 -11.25
CA MET A 73 13.74 -3.00 -10.34
C MET A 73 15.05 -3.58 -10.89
N GLU A 74 15.18 -3.77 -12.20
CA GLU A 74 16.44 -4.21 -12.83
C GLU A 74 17.53 -3.13 -12.71
N LYS A 75 17.17 -1.84 -12.82
CA LYS A 75 18.13 -0.73 -12.77
C LYS A 75 18.47 -0.26 -11.35
N SER A 76 17.48 -0.20 -10.46
CA SER A 76 17.62 0.38 -9.12
C SER A 76 17.18 -0.55 -8.00
N GLY A 77 16.87 -1.81 -8.27
CA GLY A 77 16.29 -2.74 -7.29
C GLY A 77 17.14 -2.93 -6.04
N THR A 78 18.46 -3.06 -6.17
CA THR A 78 19.36 -3.21 -5.01
C THR A 78 19.32 -1.99 -4.10
N VAL A 79 19.42 -0.78 -4.68
CA VAL A 79 19.40 0.48 -3.93
C VAL A 79 18.02 0.71 -3.31
N MET A 80 16.94 0.50 -4.07
CA MET A 80 15.57 0.65 -3.57
C MET A 80 15.27 -0.31 -2.43
N THR A 81 15.71 -1.56 -2.54
CA THR A 81 15.53 -2.57 -1.49
C THR A 81 16.29 -2.16 -0.24
N GLY A 82 17.58 -1.83 -0.37
CA GLY A 82 18.40 -1.36 0.76
C GLY A 82 17.81 -0.13 1.45
N LEU A 83 17.37 0.86 0.68
CA LEU A 83 16.74 2.07 1.21
C LEU A 83 15.41 1.75 1.90
N THR A 84 14.58 0.87 1.33
CA THR A 84 13.31 0.45 1.94
C THR A 84 13.54 -0.23 3.28
N PHE A 85 14.47 -1.19 3.35
CA PHE A 85 14.83 -1.84 4.62
C PHE A 85 15.40 -0.84 5.62
N PHE A 86 16.29 0.05 5.19
CA PHE A 86 16.85 1.09 6.07
C PHE A 86 15.77 1.99 6.65
N VAL A 87 14.85 2.50 5.82
CA VAL A 87 13.75 3.38 6.27
C VAL A 87 12.80 2.64 7.20
N VAL A 88 12.37 1.43 6.84
CA VAL A 88 11.47 0.62 7.67
C VAL A 88 12.11 0.28 9.02
N SER A 89 13.37 -0.15 9.02
CA SER A 89 14.12 -0.43 10.25
C SER A 89 14.33 0.82 11.10
N GLY A 90 14.70 1.94 10.49
CA GLY A 90 14.87 3.22 11.18
C GLY A 90 13.57 3.70 11.83
N LEU A 91 12.45 3.63 11.10
CA LEU A 91 11.12 3.91 11.64
C LEU A 91 10.75 2.95 12.77
N GLY A 92 11.12 1.67 12.66
CA GLY A 92 10.90 0.68 13.72
C GLY A 92 11.67 1.01 15.00
N VAL A 93 12.95 1.38 14.88
CA VAL A 93 13.76 1.79 16.04
C VAL A 93 13.21 3.08 16.65
N LEU A 94 12.98 4.12 15.84
CA LEU A 94 12.43 5.38 16.34
C LEU A 94 11.04 5.20 16.99
N GLY A 95 10.18 4.41 16.35
CA GLY A 95 8.81 4.20 16.79
C GLY A 95 8.71 3.33 18.04
N PHE A 96 9.39 2.17 18.08
CA PHE A 96 9.16 1.18 19.13
C PHE A 96 10.24 1.16 20.22
N TYR A 97 11.47 1.61 19.93
CA TYR A 97 12.51 1.72 20.96
C TYR A 97 12.49 3.10 21.62
N TYR A 98 12.44 4.17 20.83
CA TYR A 98 12.40 5.55 21.34
C TYR A 98 10.99 6.09 21.59
N TRP A 99 9.94 5.28 21.36
CA TRP A 99 8.54 5.65 21.59
C TRP A 99 8.06 6.91 20.85
N VAL A 100 8.62 7.17 19.66
CA VAL A 100 8.20 8.30 18.83
C VAL A 100 6.89 7.96 18.09
N GLU A 101 5.77 8.52 18.55
CA GLU A 101 4.42 8.23 18.03
C GLU A 101 4.30 8.45 16.52
N PHE A 102 4.83 9.57 16.01
CA PHE A 102 4.81 9.86 14.58
C PHE A 102 5.56 8.79 13.76
N ALA A 103 6.69 8.29 14.26
CA ALA A 103 7.44 7.23 13.59
C ALA A 103 6.66 5.91 13.57
N GLN A 104 5.91 5.58 14.62
CA GLN A 104 5.01 4.42 14.65
C GLN A 104 3.90 4.55 13.60
N ALA A 105 3.26 5.72 13.54
CA ALA A 105 2.19 6.00 12.58
C ALA A 105 2.67 5.86 11.13
N VAL A 106 3.84 6.42 10.81
CA VAL A 106 4.47 6.30 9.49
C VAL A 106 4.92 4.87 9.23
N PHE A 107 5.43 4.14 10.23
CA PHE A 107 5.80 2.73 10.10
C PHE A 107 4.61 1.87 9.64
N PHE A 108 3.44 2.06 10.25
CA PHE A 108 2.21 1.34 9.88
C PHE A 108 1.70 1.67 8.47
N LEU A 109 2.13 2.78 7.87
CA LEU A 109 1.85 3.11 6.46
C LEU A 109 2.92 2.53 5.53
N VAL A 110 4.21 2.70 5.87
CA VAL A 110 5.33 2.35 4.99
C VAL A 110 5.55 0.84 4.92
N LEU A 111 5.44 0.12 6.03
CA LEU A 111 5.65 -1.33 6.05
C LEU A 111 4.68 -2.09 5.11
N PRO A 112 3.35 -1.92 5.17
CA PRO A 112 2.46 -2.62 4.25
C PRO A 112 2.65 -2.15 2.81
N SER A 113 2.98 -0.87 2.59
CA SER A 113 3.32 -0.34 1.26
C SER A 113 4.48 -1.11 0.64
N ALA A 114 5.54 -1.34 1.42
CA ALA A 114 6.71 -2.09 0.97
C ALA A 114 6.35 -3.55 0.63
N LEU A 115 5.52 -4.19 1.45
CA LEU A 115 5.03 -5.56 1.20
C LEU A 115 4.21 -5.65 -0.09
N ILE A 116 3.29 -4.71 -0.32
CA ILE A 116 2.49 -4.63 -1.55
C ILE A 116 3.38 -4.39 -2.77
N GLY A 117 4.37 -3.50 -2.65
CA GLY A 117 5.35 -3.23 -3.70
C GLY A 117 6.12 -4.49 -4.10
N ALA A 118 6.68 -5.20 -3.11
CA ALA A 118 7.39 -6.46 -3.33
C ALA A 118 6.49 -7.52 -3.97
N LEU A 119 5.24 -7.66 -3.51
CA LEU A 119 4.28 -8.59 -4.08
C LEU A 119 3.95 -8.24 -5.54
N SER A 120 3.75 -6.95 -5.84
CA SER A 120 3.48 -6.45 -7.19
C SER A 120 4.63 -6.75 -8.14
N ILE A 121 5.87 -6.54 -7.71
CA ILE A 121 7.08 -6.87 -8.49
C ILE A 121 7.16 -8.38 -8.75
N ASN A 122 6.90 -9.20 -7.73
CA ASN A 122 6.90 -10.66 -7.88
C ASN A 122 5.86 -11.14 -8.91
N PHE A 123 4.65 -10.59 -8.89
CA PHE A 123 3.62 -10.92 -9.88
C PHE A 123 3.98 -10.40 -11.28
N ALA A 124 4.51 -9.17 -11.39
CA ALA A 124 4.96 -8.63 -12.68
C ALA A 124 6.06 -9.49 -13.33
N ASN A 125 7.03 -9.95 -12.54
CA ASN A 125 8.07 -10.86 -13.00
C ASN A 125 7.51 -12.21 -13.47
N ARG A 126 6.50 -12.75 -12.79
CA ARG A 126 5.83 -13.99 -13.22
C ARG A 126 5.06 -13.80 -14.51
N ILE A 127 4.37 -12.67 -14.67
CA ILE A 127 3.65 -12.34 -15.90
C ILE A 127 4.61 -12.22 -17.10
N LYS A 128 5.75 -11.53 -16.92
CA LYS A 128 6.75 -11.35 -17.99
C LYS A 128 7.45 -12.64 -18.44
N LYS A 129 7.57 -13.64 -17.54
CA LYS A 129 8.30 -14.89 -17.80
C LYS A 129 7.46 -16.01 -18.40
N SER A 130 6.15 -15.86 -18.46
CA SER A 130 5.25 -16.92 -18.90
C SER A 130 4.41 -16.41 -20.08
N GLU A 131 4.19 -17.26 -21.08
CA GLU A 131 3.12 -17.01 -22.05
C GLU A 131 1.79 -17.35 -21.36
N ILE A 132 1.16 -16.34 -20.78
CA ILE A 132 -0.03 -16.51 -19.94
C ILE A 132 -1.29 -16.29 -20.78
N SER A 133 -2.18 -17.29 -20.76
CA SER A 133 -3.52 -17.16 -21.34
C SER A 133 -4.33 -16.07 -20.61
N ALA A 134 -5.34 -15.51 -21.28
CA ALA A 134 -6.21 -14.47 -20.70
C ALA A 134 -6.75 -14.84 -19.31
N LEU A 135 -7.30 -16.05 -19.22
CA LEU A 135 -7.91 -16.58 -18.00
C LEU A 135 -6.88 -16.74 -16.88
N SER A 136 -5.68 -17.25 -17.18
CA SER A 136 -4.65 -17.44 -16.17
C SER A 136 -4.09 -16.10 -15.67
N MET A 137 -3.98 -15.09 -16.55
CA MET A 137 -3.61 -13.73 -16.17
C MET A 137 -4.67 -13.13 -15.22
N PHE A 138 -5.95 -13.25 -15.57
CA PHE A 138 -7.05 -12.79 -14.70
C PHE A 138 -6.99 -13.43 -13.31
N LEU A 139 -6.80 -14.76 -13.23
CA LEU A 139 -6.71 -15.47 -11.95
C LEU A 139 -5.52 -15.01 -11.11
N MET A 140 -4.38 -14.71 -11.75
CA MET A 140 -3.22 -14.14 -11.07
C MET A 140 -3.50 -12.75 -10.50
N LEU A 141 -4.14 -11.86 -11.27
CA LEU A 141 -4.49 -10.51 -10.80
C LEU A 141 -5.50 -10.55 -9.66
N LYS A 142 -6.49 -11.44 -9.74
CA LYS A 142 -7.46 -11.66 -8.66
C LYS A 142 -6.74 -12.12 -7.38
N ARG A 143 -5.77 -13.02 -7.50
CA ARG A 143 -4.95 -13.49 -6.36
C ARG A 143 -4.09 -12.38 -5.79
N LEU A 144 -3.46 -11.55 -6.64
CA LEU A 144 -2.71 -10.38 -6.21
C LEU A 144 -3.59 -9.41 -5.42
N ARG A 145 -4.80 -9.10 -5.92
CA ARG A 145 -5.77 -8.26 -5.21
C ARG A 145 -6.12 -8.82 -3.85
N PHE A 146 -6.41 -10.11 -3.78
CA PHE A 146 -6.77 -10.78 -2.53
C PHE A 146 -5.67 -10.60 -1.47
N TYR A 147 -4.40 -10.78 -1.85
CA TYR A 147 -3.28 -10.56 -0.94
C TYR A 147 -3.12 -9.09 -0.53
N ILE A 148 -3.30 -8.13 -1.45
CA ILE A 148 -3.27 -6.69 -1.12
C ILE A 148 -4.35 -6.36 -0.08
N GLN A 149 -5.57 -6.85 -0.30
CA GLN A 149 -6.69 -6.65 0.63
C GLN A 149 -6.43 -7.31 1.99
N LEU A 150 -5.88 -8.53 2.00
CA LEU A 150 -5.55 -9.24 3.23
C LEU A 150 -4.50 -8.47 4.04
N ILE A 151 -3.42 -8.01 3.39
CA ILE A 151 -2.41 -7.16 4.03
C ILE A 151 -3.08 -5.92 4.60
N GLY A 152 -3.97 -5.27 3.83
CA GLY A 152 -4.64 -4.06 4.29
C GLY A 152 -5.55 -4.24 5.49
N ILE A 153 -6.38 -5.29 5.48
CA ILE A 153 -7.25 -5.60 6.61
C ILE A 153 -6.40 -5.89 7.86
N ILE A 154 -5.34 -6.69 7.74
CA ILE A 154 -4.44 -7.00 8.85
C ILE A 154 -3.80 -5.72 9.40
N PHE A 155 -3.27 -4.87 8.54
CA PHE A 155 -2.59 -3.64 8.97
C PHE A 155 -3.55 -2.60 9.54
N ILE A 156 -4.74 -2.42 8.97
CA ILE A 156 -5.76 -1.51 9.54
C ILE A 156 -6.16 -1.97 10.95
N LEU A 157 -6.37 -3.27 11.14
CA LEU A 157 -6.71 -3.83 12.45
C LEU A 157 -5.58 -3.62 13.46
N ILE A 158 -4.35 -3.99 13.11
CA ILE A 158 -3.18 -3.82 13.99
C ILE A 158 -2.98 -2.33 14.33
N THR A 159 -3.09 -1.45 13.33
CA THR A 159 -2.95 0.00 13.51
C THR A 159 -4.03 0.55 14.44
N GLY A 160 -5.28 0.09 14.31
CA GLY A 160 -6.39 0.49 15.17
C GLY A 160 -6.20 0.03 16.61
N MET A 161 -5.86 -1.24 16.81
CA MET A 161 -5.58 -1.78 18.14
C MET A 161 -4.41 -1.05 18.81
N PHE A 162 -3.32 -0.85 18.08
CA PHE A 162 -2.14 -0.17 18.58
C PHE A 162 -2.41 1.31 18.88
N GLY A 163 -3.10 2.01 17.98
CA GLY A 163 -3.47 3.41 18.18
C GLY A 163 -4.38 3.61 19.39
N MET A 164 -5.34 2.71 19.62
CA MET A 164 -6.16 2.75 20.83
C MET A 164 -5.34 2.50 22.09
N PHE A 165 -4.45 1.50 22.09
CA PHE A 165 -3.54 1.25 23.21
C PHE A 165 -2.69 2.48 23.53
N GLN A 166 -2.07 3.10 22.52
CA GLN A 166 -1.26 4.31 22.65
C GLN A 166 -2.08 5.48 23.23
N ASN A 167 -3.29 5.70 22.72
CA ASN A 167 -4.19 6.74 23.19
C ASN A 167 -4.58 6.54 24.66
N LEU A 168 -4.84 5.30 25.08
CA LEU A 168 -5.17 4.95 26.47
C LEU A 168 -3.98 5.12 27.41
N THR A 169 -2.77 4.69 27.01
CA THR A 169 -1.57 4.81 27.84
C THR A 169 -1.20 6.27 28.08
N ILE A 170 -1.22 7.10 27.03
CA ILE A 170 -0.89 8.53 27.20
C ILE A 170 -2.02 9.25 27.95
N GLY A 171 -3.29 8.91 27.71
CA GLY A 171 -4.44 9.49 28.42
C GLY A 171 -4.55 9.08 29.90
N ALA A 172 -3.92 7.97 30.31
CA ALA A 172 -3.85 7.57 31.72
C ALA A 172 -2.67 8.21 32.48
N LEU A 173 -1.70 8.80 31.76
CA LEU A 173 -0.52 9.47 32.31
C LEU A 173 -0.66 11.00 32.37
N SER A 174 -1.77 11.56 31.87
CA SER A 174 -2.15 12.98 31.92
C SER A 174 -3.23 13.24 32.95
#